data_AF-A0A848Z482-F1
#
_entry.id   AF-A0A848Z482-F1
#
_cell.length_a   1.000
_cell.length_b   1.000
_cell.length_c   1.000
_cell.angle_alpha   90.00
_cell.angle_beta   90.00
_cell.angle_gamma   90.00
#
_symmetry.space_group_name_H-M   'P 1'
#
loop_
_entity.id
_entity.type
_entity.pdbx_description
1 polymer ?
#
loop_
_entity_poly.entity_id
_entity_poly.type
_entity_poly.pdbx_seq_one_letter_code
_entity_poly.pdbx_strand_id
1 'polypeptide(L)'
;MTSLPAANALLAGQPLSATAEAPRATMDPVAARAAADEFEAVFLSQMLSHMVSGIATDGPFGGGQAEEVYRSLLVNEYGRLAAAGGGIGIADQVMAEILRTQEVER
;
A
#
# COMPACT_ATOMS: atom_id res chain seq x y z
N MET A 1 -7.24 61.61 -20.72
CA MET A 1 -8.02 60.43 -21.14
C MET A 1 -7.09 59.54 -21.94
N THR A 2 -6.16 58.86 -21.26
CA THR A 2 -6.16 57.40 -20.99
C THR A 2 -5.82 56.57 -22.23
N SER A 3 -4.59 56.04 -22.28
CA SER A 3 -4.24 54.66 -22.70
C SER A 3 -2.79 54.58 -23.22
N LEU A 4 -1.89 54.09 -22.37
CA LEU A 4 -0.61 53.50 -22.78
C LEU A 4 -0.77 51.97 -22.65
N PRO A 5 -0.62 51.17 -23.72
CA PRO A 5 -0.54 49.73 -23.58
C PRO A 5 0.90 49.29 -23.26
N ALA A 6 0.96 48.23 -22.46
CA ALA A 6 2.12 47.61 -21.86
C ALA A 6 3.24 47.23 -22.84
N ALA A 7 4.47 47.58 -22.46
CA ALA A 7 5.67 46.92 -22.95
C ALA A 7 6.01 45.78 -21.99
N ASN A 8 5.64 44.55 -22.34
CA ASN A 8 6.23 43.36 -21.73
C ASN A 8 6.50 42.33 -22.83
N ALA A 9 7.56 42.57 -23.59
CA ALA A 9 8.04 41.68 -24.64
C ALA A 9 9.40 41.12 -24.24
N LEU A 10 9.41 40.10 -23.38
CA LEU A 10 10.47 39.10 -23.36
C LEU A 10 10.02 37.83 -22.63
N LEU A 11 9.39 36.90 -23.33
CA LEU A 11 9.54 35.48 -23.01
C LEU A 11 9.36 34.66 -24.28
N ALA A 12 10.42 34.69 -25.11
CA ALA A 12 10.61 33.73 -26.19
C ALA A 12 10.68 32.32 -25.59
N GLY A 13 10.00 31.39 -26.24
CA GLY A 13 9.69 30.07 -25.72
C GLY A 13 10.89 29.22 -25.34
N GLN A 14 10.70 28.47 -24.26
CA GLN A 14 11.26 27.13 -24.10
C GLN A 14 10.17 26.26 -23.45
N PRO A 15 9.62 25.25 -24.13
CA PRO A 15 8.87 24.23 -23.43
C PRO A 15 9.86 23.48 -22.53
N LEU A 16 9.63 23.52 -21.22
CA LEU A 16 10.32 22.68 -20.24
C LEU A 16 9.99 21.21 -20.56
N SER A 17 10.71 20.62 -21.49
CA SER A 17 10.73 19.17 -21.69
C SER A 17 11.62 18.58 -20.62
N ALA A 18 11.10 18.51 -19.40
CA ALA A 18 11.56 17.54 -18.41
C ALA A 18 10.73 16.28 -18.63
N THR A 19 11.14 15.45 -19.60
CA THR A 19 10.84 14.03 -19.51
C THR A 19 11.60 13.50 -18.30
N ALA A 20 10.98 13.63 -17.12
CA ALA A 20 11.30 12.78 -15.99
C ALA A 20 11.03 11.36 -16.46
N GLU A 21 12.09 10.67 -16.90
CA GLU A 21 12.05 9.24 -17.13
C GLU A 21 11.62 8.63 -15.80
N ALA A 22 10.36 8.19 -15.73
CA ALA A 22 9.85 7.44 -14.60
C ALA A 22 10.84 6.30 -14.35
N PRO A 23 11.19 6.00 -13.09
CA PRO A 23 12.12 4.92 -12.79
C PRO A 23 11.54 3.67 -13.44
N ARG A 24 12.20 3.16 -14.48
CA ARG A 24 11.83 1.86 -15.05
C ARG A 24 11.90 0.90 -13.87
N ALA A 25 10.76 0.31 -13.51
CA ALA A 25 10.72 -0.74 -12.51
C ALA A 25 11.70 -1.83 -12.97
N THR A 26 12.90 -1.79 -12.41
CA THR A 26 13.84 -2.90 -12.51
C THR A 26 13.13 -4.04 -11.80
N MET A 27 12.99 -5.17 -12.49
CA MET A 27 12.50 -6.40 -11.88
C MET A 27 13.40 -6.68 -10.68
N ASP A 28 12.95 -6.31 -9.50
CA ASP A 28 13.60 -6.60 -8.24
C ASP A 28 12.77 -7.69 -7.58
N PRO A 29 13.17 -8.97 -7.74
CA PRO A 29 12.48 -10.08 -7.13
C PRO A 29 12.39 -9.94 -5.61
N VAL A 30 13.35 -9.24 -4.98
CA VAL A 30 13.37 -9.02 -3.53
C VAL A 30 12.26 -8.05 -3.14
N ALA A 31 12.13 -6.92 -3.87
CA ALA A 31 11.03 -5.98 -3.64
C ALA A 31 9.66 -6.60 -3.95
N ALA A 32 9.55 -7.39 -5.02
CA ALA A 32 8.31 -8.10 -5.37
C ALA A 32 7.92 -9.11 -4.29
N ARG A 33 8.90 -9.86 -3.74
CA ARG A 33 8.67 -10.79 -2.63
C ARG A 33 8.22 -10.04 -1.37
N ALA A 34 8.90 -8.97 -1.00
CA ALA A 34 8.55 -8.18 0.17
C ALA A 34 7.13 -7.59 0.07
N ALA A 35 6.75 -7.07 -1.10
CA ALA A 35 5.40 -6.58 -1.35
C ALA A 35 4.35 -7.69 -1.27
N ALA A 36 4.66 -8.88 -1.77
CA ALA A 36 3.76 -10.01 -1.72
C ALA A 36 3.59 -10.59 -0.30
N ASP A 37 4.66 -10.64 0.50
CA ASP A 37 4.62 -11.03 1.91
C ASP A 37 3.79 -10.04 2.73
N GLU A 38 3.97 -8.73 2.50
CA GLU A 38 3.16 -7.69 3.15
C GLU A 38 1.68 -7.79 2.75
N PHE A 39 1.39 -8.07 1.48
CA PHE A 39 0.03 -8.30 1.03
C PHE A 39 -0.63 -9.47 1.77
N GLU A 40 0.07 -10.60 1.91
CA GLU A 40 -0.44 -11.76 2.65
C GLU A 40 -0.65 -11.43 4.14
N ALA A 41 0.26 -10.69 4.76
CA ALA A 41 0.11 -10.24 6.16
C ALA A 41 -1.15 -9.37 6.36
N VAL A 42 -1.39 -8.41 5.46
CA VAL A 42 -2.58 -7.56 5.50
C VAL A 42 -3.84 -8.39 5.26
N PHE A 43 -3.81 -9.31 4.30
CA PHE A 43 -4.93 -10.21 4.02
C PHE A 43 -5.29 -11.06 5.24
N LEU A 44 -4.31 -11.72 5.87
CA LEU A 44 -4.52 -12.53 7.06
C LEU A 44 -5.04 -11.69 8.23
N SER A 45 -4.52 -10.47 8.41
CA SER A 45 -5.00 -9.54 9.43
C SER A 45 -6.47 -9.18 9.23
N GLN A 46 -6.92 -8.95 7.99
CA GLN A 46 -8.33 -8.69 7.68
C GLN A 46 -9.21 -9.91 7.97
N MET A 47 -8.75 -11.11 7.59
CA MET A 47 -9.49 -12.35 7.87
C MET A 47 -9.62 -12.62 9.36
N LEU A 48 -8.54 -12.46 10.12
CA LEU A 48 -8.58 -12.55 11.59
C LEU A 48 -9.49 -11.48 12.18
N SER A 49 -9.46 -10.25 11.65
CA SER A 49 -10.34 -9.17 12.12
C SER A 49 -11.80 -9.57 12.04
N HIS A 50 -12.25 -10.15 10.91
CA HIS A 50 -13.61 -10.65 10.78
C HIS A 50 -13.93 -11.78 11.78
N MET A 51 -12.96 -12.64 12.10
CA MET A 51 -13.14 -13.70 13.09
C MET A 51 -13.31 -13.16 14.51
N VAL A 52 -12.50 -12.17 14.95
CA VAL A 52 -12.61 -11.59 16.29
C VAL A 52 -13.74 -10.57 16.43
N SER A 53 -14.14 -9.88 15.36
CA SER A 53 -15.31 -8.99 15.40
C SER A 53 -16.62 -9.74 15.71
N GLY A 54 -16.68 -11.04 15.46
CA GLY A 54 -17.82 -11.89 15.83
C GLY A 54 -17.84 -12.32 17.30
N ILE A 55 -16.78 -12.05 18.07
CA ILE A 55 -16.68 -12.40 19.48
C ILE A 55 -17.18 -11.21 20.31
N ALA A 56 -18.31 -11.37 20.98
CA ALA A 56 -18.84 -10.34 21.86
C ALA A 56 -17.88 -10.07 23.03
N THR A 57 -17.69 -8.79 23.37
CA THR A 57 -16.99 -8.39 24.59
C THR A 57 -17.95 -8.55 25.77
N ASP A 58 -18.17 -9.79 26.17
CA ASP A 58 -19.16 -10.17 27.18
C ASP A 58 -18.62 -9.90 28.59
N GLY A 59 -18.71 -8.65 29.05
CA GLY A 59 -18.50 -8.36 30.46
C GLY A 59 -18.73 -6.92 30.87
N PRO A 60 -19.14 -6.65 32.12
CA PRO A 60 -19.32 -5.29 32.67
C PRO A 60 -18.02 -4.45 32.73
N PHE A 61 -16.87 -5.06 32.42
CA PHE A 61 -15.55 -4.40 32.33
C PHE A 61 -14.88 -4.60 30.96
N GLY A 62 -15.59 -5.20 29.99
CA GLY A 62 -15.09 -5.44 28.64
C GLY A 62 -15.89 -4.63 27.62
N GLY A 63 -15.24 -4.25 26.53
CA GLY A 63 -15.83 -3.39 25.51
C GLY A 63 -15.58 -1.92 25.81
N GLY A 64 -14.84 -1.28 24.91
CA GLY A 64 -14.52 0.13 24.96
C GLY A 64 -13.58 0.51 23.81
N GLN A 65 -13.58 1.79 23.42
CA GLN A 65 -12.78 2.27 22.28
C GLN A 65 -11.28 1.96 22.42
N ALA A 66 -10.73 2.03 23.63
CA ALA A 66 -9.33 1.68 23.89
C ALA A 66 -9.05 0.18 23.69
N GLU A 67 -9.99 -0.68 24.09
CA GLU A 67 -9.89 -2.12 23.89
C GLU A 67 -10.03 -2.49 22.40
N GLU A 68 -10.94 -1.84 21.68
CA GLU A 68 -11.10 -2.02 20.23
C GLU A 68 -9.81 -1.69 19.48
N VAL A 69 -9.20 -0.54 19.77
CA VAL A 69 -7.91 -0.15 19.19
C VAL A 69 -6.84 -1.16 19.54
N TYR A 70 -6.69 -1.53 20.82
CA TYR A 70 -5.69 -2.52 21.23
C TYR A 70 -5.87 -3.88 20.54
N ARG A 71 -7.12 -4.35 20.43
CA ARG A 71 -7.47 -5.60 19.76
C ARG A 71 -7.13 -5.55 18.28
N SER A 72 -7.41 -4.44 17.59
CA SER A 72 -7.04 -4.28 16.18
C SER A 72 -5.53 -4.35 15.97
N LEU A 73 -4.74 -3.70 16.83
CA LEU A 73 -3.28 -3.76 16.79
C LEU A 73 -2.77 -5.20 17.02
N LEU A 74 -3.36 -5.90 17.99
CA LEU A 74 -3.01 -7.29 18.29
C LEU A 74 -3.31 -8.23 17.11
N VAL A 75 -4.47 -8.04 16.48
CA VAL A 75 -4.88 -8.81 15.28
C VAL A 75 -3.90 -8.59 14.13
N ASN A 76 -3.49 -7.34 13.90
CA ASN A 76 -2.51 -7.03 12.86
C ASN A 76 -1.16 -7.71 13.13
N GLU A 77 -0.73 -7.76 14.39
CA GLU A 77 0.49 -8.48 14.76
C GLU A 77 0.36 -9.98 14.52
N TYR A 78 -0.78 -10.58 14.90
CA TYR A 78 -1.03 -12.00 14.64
C TYR A 78 -1.08 -12.31 13.15
N GLY A 79 -1.67 -11.46 12.31
CA GLY A 79 -1.67 -11.63 10.87
C GLY A 79 -0.27 -11.60 10.28
N ARG A 80 0.59 -10.67 10.74
CA ARG A 80 1.99 -10.59 10.31
C ARG A 80 2.81 -11.80 10.75
N LEU A 81 2.66 -12.25 12.00
CA LEU A 81 3.33 -13.45 12.50
C LEU A 81 2.86 -14.71 11.78
N ALA A 82 1.57 -14.80 11.43
CA ALA A 82 1.03 -15.90 10.66
C ALA A 82 1.59 -15.94 9.23
N ALA A 83 1.68 -14.79 8.55
CA ALA A 83 2.34 -14.68 7.25
C ALA A 83 3.82 -15.10 7.33
N ALA A 84 4.57 -14.55 8.30
CA ALA A 84 6.00 -14.85 8.49
C ALA A 84 6.28 -16.32 8.89
N GLY A 85 5.36 -16.95 9.61
CA GLY A 85 5.48 -18.31 10.12
C GLY A 85 5.21 -19.43 9.11
N GLY A 86 4.93 -19.09 7.85
CA GLY A 86 4.64 -20.04 6.78
C GLY A 86 3.43 -19.66 5.92
N GLY A 87 2.64 -18.69 6.35
CA GLY A 87 1.56 -18.11 5.57
C GLY A 87 0.54 -19.13 5.08
N ILE A 88 -0.19 -18.77 4.02
CA ILE A 88 -1.13 -19.66 3.34
C ILE A 88 -0.80 -19.84 1.84
N GLY A 89 0.29 -19.22 1.37
CA GLY A 89 0.81 -19.35 0.01
C GLY A 89 0.24 -18.33 -0.98
N ILE A 90 -0.47 -17.31 -0.52
CA ILE A 90 -0.96 -16.21 -1.36
C ILE A 90 0.21 -15.35 -1.84
N ALA A 91 1.21 -15.14 -0.99
CA ALA A 91 2.40 -14.34 -1.33
C ALA A 91 3.09 -14.86 -2.62
N ASP A 92 3.18 -16.17 -2.82
CA ASP A 92 3.83 -16.72 -4.01
C ASP A 92 3.05 -16.41 -5.29
N GLN A 93 1.71 -16.48 -5.25
CA GLN A 93 0.85 -16.15 -6.38
C GLN A 93 0.90 -14.65 -6.70
N VAL A 94 0.87 -13.81 -5.66
CA VAL A 94 0.95 -12.35 -5.81
C VAL A 94 2.30 -11.93 -6.37
N MET A 95 3.39 -12.52 -5.90
CA MET A 95 4.74 -12.26 -6.43
C MET A 95 4.80 -12.59 -7.93
N ALA A 96 4.25 -13.73 -8.35
CA ALA A 96 4.21 -14.12 -9.75
C ALA A 96 3.42 -13.11 -10.61
N GLU A 97 2.31 -12.58 -10.09
CA GLU A 97 1.51 -11.57 -10.79
C GLU A 97 2.21 -10.19 -10.86
N ILE A 98 2.88 -9.78 -9.78
CA ILE A 98 3.68 -8.55 -9.73
C ILE A 98 4.76 -8.60 -10.82
N LEU A 99 5.50 -9.71 -10.91
CA LEU A 99 6.55 -9.88 -11.91
C LEU A 99 5.97 -9.91 -13.33
N ARG A 100 4.87 -10.64 -13.57
CA ARG A 100 4.20 -10.69 -14.87
C ARG A 100 3.75 -9.31 -15.34
N THR A 101 3.15 -8.51 -14.46
CA THR A 101 2.67 -7.17 -14.83
C THR A 101 3.83 -6.27 -15.24
N GLN A 102 4.97 -6.36 -14.54
CA GLN A 102 6.18 -5.62 -14.88
C GLN A 102 6.85 -6.08 -16.20
N GLU A 103 6.63 -7.33 -16.63
CA GLU A 103 7.07 -7.83 -17.94
C GLU A 103 6.22 -7.28 -19.09
N VAL A 104 4.91 -7.11 -18.88
CA VAL A 104 3.96 -6.62 -19.89
C VAL A 104 4.10 -5.12 -20.14
N GLU A 105 4.52 -4.34 -19.13
CA GLU A 105 4.71 -2.89 -19.23
C GLU A 105 6.02 -2.47 -19.94
N ARG A 106 6.78 -3.42 -20.51
CA ARG A 106 7.99 -3.15 -21.31
C ARG A 106 7.76 -3.14 -22.82
#